data_AF-A0A8J6DPW5-F1
#
_entry.id   AF-A0A8J6DPW5-F1
#
_cell.length_a   1.000
_cell.length_b   1.000
_cell.length_c   1.000
_cell.angle_alpha   90.00
_cell.angle_beta   90.00
_cell.angle_gamma   90.00
#
_symmetry.space_group_name_H-M   'P 1'
#
loop_
_entity.id
_entity.type
_entity.pdbx_description
1 polymer ?
#
loop_
_entity_poly.entity_id
_entity_poly.type
_entity_poly.pdbx_seq_one_letter_code
_entity_poly.pdbx_strand_id
1 'polypeptide(L)'
;MGFQWLFNFSGLFSRLCIPVSTVRTFSTSQPSNQVPGPVWSLGRLNHVAIAVPDLDKAKAFYKNVLGAQVSEAVPVPEHGVSVVFVNLGNTKMELLHPLGKDSPIAGFLQKNKAGGMHHVCIEVDNINAAVMDLKEKKIRRLSEEAKIGAHGKPVIFLHPKDCGGVLVELEQA
;
A
#
# COMPACT_ATOMS: atom_id res chain seq x y z
N MET A 1 10.04 -38.39 -15.51
CA MET A 1 11.40 -38.54 -14.92
C MET A 1 11.28 -38.26 -13.43
N GLY A 2 11.16 -39.32 -12.63
CA GLY A 2 11.05 -39.23 -11.18
C GLY A 2 12.43 -39.29 -10.53
N PHE A 3 12.64 -38.52 -9.47
CA PHE A 3 13.76 -38.69 -8.56
C PHE A 3 13.23 -38.83 -7.15
N GLN A 4 13.45 -40.02 -6.61
CA GLN A 4 13.20 -40.43 -5.23
C GLN A 4 14.55 -40.48 -4.53
N TRP A 5 14.67 -39.88 -3.35
CA TRP A 5 15.80 -40.13 -2.45
C TRP A 5 15.31 -40.34 -1.02
N LEU A 6 15.98 -41.30 -0.38
CA LEU A 6 15.60 -42.08 0.79
C LEU A 6 15.93 -41.37 2.11
N PHE A 7 15.19 -41.74 3.15
CA PHE A 7 15.54 -41.55 4.57
C PHE A 7 16.72 -42.44 4.98
N ASN A 8 17.55 -41.99 5.93
CA ASN A 8 18.30 -42.92 6.79
C ASN A 8 18.56 -42.39 8.21
N PHE A 9 18.80 -43.35 9.10
CA PHE A 9 18.53 -43.43 10.54
C PHE A 9 19.54 -42.78 11.53
N SER A 10 18.98 -42.52 12.72
CA SER A 10 19.51 -42.45 14.11
C SER A 10 20.99 -42.73 14.46
N GLY A 11 21.49 -42.00 15.48
CA GLY A 11 22.65 -42.40 16.31
C GLY A 11 22.79 -41.57 17.61
N LEU A 12 23.09 -42.25 18.73
CA LEU A 12 22.98 -41.85 20.15
C LEU A 12 24.32 -41.33 20.78
N PHE A 13 24.19 -40.48 21.82
CA PHE A 13 25.01 -40.26 23.05
C PHE A 13 26.56 -40.05 23.01
N SER A 14 27.07 -38.97 23.64
CA SER A 14 27.76 -38.98 24.97
C SER A 14 28.59 -37.71 25.30
N ARG A 15 28.31 -37.16 26.49
CA ARG A 15 29.13 -36.49 27.54
C ARG A 15 30.35 -35.58 27.25
N LEU A 16 30.19 -34.33 27.74
CA LEU A 16 31.06 -33.50 28.60
C LEU A 16 32.51 -33.16 28.19
N CYS A 17 32.77 -31.86 27.99
CA CYS A 17 33.82 -31.09 28.67
C CYS A 17 33.62 -29.58 28.41
N ILE A 18 33.55 -28.79 29.48
CA ILE A 18 33.39 -27.32 29.46
C ILE A 18 34.77 -26.67 29.54
N PRO A 19 35.10 -25.68 28.70
CA PRO A 19 36.04 -24.63 29.08
C PRO A 19 35.27 -23.40 29.59
N VAL A 20 35.62 -22.95 30.79
CA VAL A 20 35.15 -21.69 31.36
C VAL A 20 35.76 -20.55 30.55
N SER A 21 34.95 -19.93 29.69
CA SER A 21 35.29 -18.67 29.04
C SER A 21 35.07 -17.53 30.03
N THR A 22 36.15 -16.85 30.44
CA THR A 22 36.08 -15.59 31.18
C THR A 22 35.38 -14.55 30.31
N VAL A 23 34.09 -14.32 30.54
CA VAL A 23 33.34 -13.22 29.94
C VAL A 23 33.79 -11.93 30.64
N ARG A 24 34.65 -11.14 29.99
CA ARG A 24 34.75 -9.72 30.29
C ARG A 24 33.43 -9.08 29.87
N THR A 25 32.56 -8.78 30.82
CA THR A 25 31.42 -7.89 30.61
C THR A 25 31.94 -6.49 30.28
N PHE A 26 32.05 -6.20 28.98
CA PHE A 26 32.06 -4.82 28.51
C PHE A 26 30.65 -4.28 28.70
N SER A 27 30.46 -3.49 29.77
CA SER A 27 29.29 -2.65 29.91
C SER A 27 29.37 -1.53 28.88
N THR A 28 28.89 -1.79 27.67
CA THR A 28 28.54 -0.71 26.74
C THR A 28 27.24 -0.09 27.22
N SER A 29 27.33 0.96 28.04
CA SER A 29 26.22 1.88 28.21
C SER A 29 26.01 2.59 26.87
N GLN A 30 25.17 2.04 26.00
CA GLN A 30 24.71 2.79 24.84
C GLN A 30 23.78 3.90 25.36
N PRO A 31 24.04 5.17 25.03
CA PRO A 31 23.08 6.22 25.29
C PRO A 31 21.86 5.93 24.41
N SER A 32 20.75 5.59 25.05
CA SER A 32 19.49 5.33 24.36
C SER A 32 18.90 6.65 23.87
N ASN A 33 19.44 7.20 22.78
CA ASN A 33 18.69 8.14 21.94
C ASN A 33 17.58 7.34 21.24
N GLN A 34 16.55 6.98 22.01
CA GLN A 34 15.31 6.49 21.48
C GLN A 34 14.66 7.69 20.80
N VAL A 35 14.89 7.85 19.50
CA VAL A 35 14.01 8.66 18.68
C VAL A 35 12.61 8.07 18.89
N PRO A 36 11.62 8.84 19.39
CA PRO A 36 10.28 8.31 19.57
C PRO A 36 9.82 7.66 18.27
N GLY A 37 9.33 6.42 18.38
CA GLY A 37 8.75 5.72 17.23
C GLY A 37 7.59 6.53 16.63
N PRO A 38 7.17 6.21 15.40
CA PRO A 38 6.03 6.85 14.78
C PRO A 38 4.79 6.78 15.70
N VAL A 39 4.07 7.90 15.84
CA VAL A 39 2.84 7.99 16.67
C VAL A 39 1.60 7.37 16.01
N TRP A 40 1.82 6.62 14.93
CA TRP A 40 0.84 5.95 14.08
C TRP A 40 1.52 4.78 13.38
N SER A 41 0.74 3.79 12.95
CA SER A 41 1.22 2.55 12.34
C SER A 41 0.77 2.43 10.88
N LEU A 42 1.68 1.96 10.02
CA LEU A 42 1.35 1.63 8.64
C LEU A 42 0.69 0.25 8.57
N GLY A 43 -0.46 0.19 7.91
CA GLY A 43 -1.29 -1.00 7.77
C GLY A 43 -1.09 -1.74 6.45
N ARG A 44 -2.15 -2.43 6.02
CA ARG A 44 -2.17 -3.18 4.76
C ARG A 44 -2.35 -2.26 3.55
N LEU A 45 -2.01 -2.77 2.38
CA LEU A 45 -2.39 -2.17 1.11
C LEU A 45 -3.90 -2.31 0.91
N ASN A 46 -4.62 -1.19 0.88
CA ASN A 46 -6.06 -1.16 0.64
C ASN A 46 -6.36 -1.48 -0.84
N HIS A 47 -5.73 -0.72 -1.74
CA HIS A 47 -5.89 -0.91 -3.19
C HIS A 47 -4.72 -0.34 -4.01
N VAL A 48 -4.68 -0.73 -5.28
CA VAL A 48 -3.91 -0.07 -6.35
C VAL A 48 -4.88 0.54 -7.36
N ALA A 49 -4.77 1.85 -7.58
CA ALA A 49 -5.62 2.55 -8.52
C ALA A 49 -5.00 2.60 -9.92
N ILE A 50 -5.80 2.33 -10.94
CA ILE A 50 -5.42 2.34 -12.35
C ILE A 50 -6.39 3.26 -13.10
N ALA A 51 -5.85 4.35 -13.66
CA ALA A 51 -6.64 5.19 -14.56
C ALA A 51 -6.76 4.49 -15.91
N VAL A 52 -7.98 4.32 -16.40
CA VAL A 52 -8.27 3.61 -17.66
C VAL A 52 -9.01 4.53 -18.64
N PRO A 53 -8.68 4.48 -19.95
CA PRO A 53 -9.34 5.32 -20.95
C PRO A 53 -10.75 4.83 -21.32
N ASP A 54 -11.10 3.59 -20.98
CA ASP A 54 -12.39 2.97 -21.24
C ASP A 54 -12.70 2.00 -20.09
N LEU A 55 -13.65 2.39 -19.24
CA LEU A 55 -13.96 1.65 -18.01
C LEU A 55 -14.61 0.30 -18.30
N ASP A 56 -15.49 0.23 -19.30
CA ASP A 56 -16.21 -0.99 -19.66
C ASP A 56 -15.27 -2.03 -20.26
N LYS A 57 -14.37 -1.62 -21.17
CA LYS A 57 -13.34 -2.51 -21.71
C LYS A 57 -12.40 -3.02 -20.63
N ALA A 58 -11.94 -2.14 -19.73
CA ALA A 58 -11.07 -2.54 -18.64
C ALA A 58 -11.76 -3.53 -17.69
N LYS A 59 -12.99 -3.22 -17.26
CA LYS A 59 -13.85 -4.11 -16.46
C LYS A 59 -14.00 -5.48 -17.12
N ALA A 60 -14.36 -5.51 -18.41
CA ALA A 60 -14.56 -6.74 -19.16
C ALA A 60 -13.28 -7.57 -19.27
N PHE A 61 -12.12 -6.93 -19.43
CA PHE A 61 -10.84 -7.63 -19.45
C PHE A 61 -10.56 -8.37 -18.14
N TYR A 62 -10.60 -7.67 -16.99
CA TYR A 62 -10.33 -8.32 -15.70
C TYR A 62 -11.37 -9.40 -15.36
N LYS A 63 -12.64 -9.19 -15.71
CA LYS A 63 -13.73 -10.15 -15.45
C LYS A 63 -13.68 -11.36 -16.37
N ASN A 64 -13.68 -11.14 -17.68
CA ASN A 64 -13.94 -12.18 -18.67
C ASN A 64 -12.66 -12.84 -19.20
N VAL A 65 -11.54 -12.12 -19.22
CA VAL A 65 -10.26 -12.64 -19.73
C VAL A 65 -9.43 -13.20 -18.59
N LEU A 66 -9.31 -12.45 -17.48
CA LEU A 66 -8.50 -12.88 -16.33
C LEU A 66 -9.30 -13.63 -15.26
N GLY A 67 -10.63 -13.66 -15.34
CA GLY A 67 -11.48 -14.43 -14.42
C GLY A 67 -11.60 -13.86 -13.01
N ALA A 68 -11.29 -12.57 -12.81
CA ALA A 68 -11.38 -11.94 -11.50
C ALA A 68 -12.83 -11.65 -11.08
N GLN A 69 -13.06 -11.51 -9.77
CA GLN A 69 -14.32 -10.98 -9.26
C GLN A 69 -14.33 -9.45 -9.45
N VAL A 70 -15.26 -8.94 -10.25
CA VAL A 70 -15.33 -7.52 -10.61
C VAL A 70 -16.71 -6.94 -10.33
N SER A 71 -16.76 -5.76 -9.71
CA SER A 71 -18.01 -5.05 -9.40
C SER A 71 -18.64 -4.42 -10.65
N GLU A 72 -19.88 -3.93 -10.48
CA GLU A 72 -20.43 -2.94 -11.39
C GLU A 72 -19.72 -1.58 -11.25
N ALA A 73 -19.85 -0.72 -12.26
CA ALA A 73 -19.30 0.62 -12.22
C ALA A 73 -20.14 1.50 -11.27
N VAL A 74 -19.45 2.23 -10.40
CA VAL A 74 -20.07 3.15 -9.43
C VAL A 74 -19.64 4.57 -9.76
N PRO A 75 -20.58 5.48 -10.07
CA PRO A 75 -20.25 6.88 -10.23
C PRO A 75 -19.98 7.51 -8.86
N VAL A 76 -18.90 8.28 -8.74
CA VAL A 76 -18.53 9.02 -7.53
C VAL A 76 -18.31 10.49 -7.89
N PRO A 77 -19.40 11.27 -8.08
CA PRO A 77 -19.33 12.64 -8.60
C PRO A 77 -18.47 13.57 -7.74
N GLU A 78 -18.49 13.38 -6.42
CA GLU A 78 -17.70 14.16 -5.45
C GLU A 78 -16.19 14.08 -5.70
N HIS A 79 -15.73 12.95 -6.25
CA HIS A 79 -14.32 12.70 -6.60
C HIS A 79 -14.06 12.84 -8.11
N GLY A 80 -15.08 13.18 -8.90
CA GLY A 80 -14.97 13.33 -10.35
C GLY A 80 -14.51 12.05 -11.07
N VAL A 81 -14.87 10.87 -10.56
CA VAL A 81 -14.52 9.58 -11.17
C VAL A 81 -15.69 8.61 -11.16
N SER A 82 -15.67 7.66 -12.09
CA SER A 82 -16.39 6.39 -11.97
C SER A 82 -15.38 5.30 -11.64
N VAL A 83 -15.72 4.41 -10.71
CA VAL A 83 -14.85 3.35 -10.22
C VAL A 83 -15.44 1.96 -10.48
N VAL A 84 -14.57 1.02 -10.83
CA VAL A 84 -14.85 -0.42 -10.81
C VAL A 84 -13.85 -1.10 -9.89
N PHE A 85 -14.34 -1.95 -8.99
CA PHE A 85 -13.50 -2.70 -8.06
C PHE A 85 -13.22 -4.10 -8.60
N VAL A 86 -11.94 -4.44 -8.70
CA VAL A 86 -11.46 -5.80 -8.98
C VAL A 86 -10.98 -6.39 -7.66
N ASN A 87 -11.68 -7.40 -7.15
CA ASN A 87 -11.34 -8.05 -5.90
C ASN A 87 -10.37 -9.22 -6.14
N LEU A 88 -9.20 -9.18 -5.48
CA LEU A 88 -8.16 -10.21 -5.57
C LEU A 88 -8.03 -11.03 -4.28
N GLY A 89 -8.92 -10.82 -3.32
CA GLY A 89 -8.92 -11.50 -2.02
C GLY A 89 -8.01 -10.81 -0.99
N ASN A 90 -6.73 -10.64 -1.29
CA ASN A 90 -5.77 -9.99 -0.37
C ASN A 90 -5.80 -8.45 -0.44
N THR A 91 -6.20 -7.88 -1.57
CA THR A 91 -6.32 -6.45 -1.82
C THR A 91 -7.28 -6.21 -3.00
N LYS A 92 -7.48 -4.95 -3.39
CA LYS A 92 -8.30 -4.58 -4.56
C LYS A 92 -7.48 -3.82 -5.60
N MET A 93 -7.97 -3.85 -6.84
CA MET A 93 -7.60 -2.85 -7.83
C MET A 93 -8.81 -1.96 -8.10
N GLU A 94 -8.58 -0.66 -8.19
CA GLU A 94 -9.60 0.32 -8.53
C GLU A 94 -9.35 0.83 -9.95
N LEU A 95 -10.25 0.47 -10.85
CA LEU A 95 -10.22 0.99 -12.22
C LEU A 95 -10.99 2.30 -12.23
N LEU A 96 -10.29 3.40 -12.52
CA LEU A 96 -10.83 4.75 -12.46
C LEU A 96 -10.98 5.33 -13.86
N HIS A 97 -12.12 5.92 -14.12
CA HIS A 97 -12.36 6.70 -15.34
C HIS A 97 -12.91 8.09 -14.98
N PRO A 98 -12.51 9.16 -15.69
CA PRO A 98 -13.02 10.50 -15.45
C PRO A 98 -14.54 10.58 -15.45
N LEU A 99 -15.10 11.30 -14.48
CA LEU A 99 -16.51 11.67 -14.44
C LEU A 99 -16.59 13.20 -14.29
N GLY A 100 -17.22 13.86 -15.24
CA GLY A 100 -17.26 15.33 -15.31
C GLY A 100 -16.01 15.95 -15.95
N LYS A 101 -16.07 17.26 -16.19
CA LYS A 101 -15.03 18.02 -16.92
C LYS A 101 -13.77 18.27 -16.08
N ASP A 102 -13.92 18.34 -14.77
CA ASP A 102 -12.86 18.72 -13.81
C ASP A 102 -12.30 17.50 -13.05
N SER A 103 -12.36 16.32 -13.65
CA SER A 103 -11.87 15.08 -13.03
C SER A 103 -10.37 15.20 -12.68
N PRO A 104 -9.95 14.82 -11.46
CA PRO A 104 -8.55 14.93 -11.04
C PRO A 104 -7.61 14.04 -11.86
N ILE A 105 -8.12 12.97 -12.48
CA ILE A 105 -7.33 12.03 -13.28
C ILE A 105 -7.36 12.33 -14.79
N ALA A 106 -8.11 13.35 -15.24
CA ALA A 106 -8.21 13.70 -16.66
C ALA A 106 -6.83 14.08 -17.24
N GLY A 107 -6.06 14.89 -16.54
CA GLY A 107 -4.70 15.27 -16.94
C GLY A 107 -3.73 14.09 -16.99
N PHE A 108 -3.94 13.06 -16.15
CA PHE A 108 -3.14 11.84 -16.19
C PHE A 108 -3.42 11.05 -17.48
N LEU A 109 -4.69 10.87 -17.87
CA LEU A 109 -5.06 10.16 -19.10
C LEU A 109 -4.70 10.92 -20.38
N GLN A 110 -4.65 12.26 -20.33
CA GLN A 110 -4.14 13.06 -21.46
C GLN A 110 -2.66 12.75 -21.76
N LYS A 111 -1.85 12.56 -20.71
CA LYS A 111 -0.43 12.19 -20.82
C LYS A 111 -0.26 10.69 -21.11
N ASN A 112 -1.08 9.86 -20.49
CA ASN A 112 -1.04 8.40 -20.59
C ASN A 112 -2.29 7.90 -21.32
N LYS A 113 -2.32 8.06 -22.65
CA LYS A 113 -3.51 7.77 -23.47
C LYS A 113 -4.02 6.33 -23.39
N ALA A 114 -3.14 5.38 -23.08
CA ALA A 114 -3.50 3.97 -22.90
C ALA A 114 -3.94 3.63 -21.47
N GLY A 115 -3.91 4.59 -20.54
CA GLY A 115 -4.08 4.35 -19.11
C GLY A 115 -2.77 4.04 -18.39
N GLY A 116 -2.86 3.72 -17.10
CA GLY A 116 -1.71 3.34 -16.28
C GLY A 116 -2.01 3.35 -14.77
N MET A 117 -1.10 2.78 -13.98
CA MET A 117 -1.16 2.86 -12.52
C MET A 117 -1.08 4.32 -12.09
N HIS A 118 -2.04 4.76 -11.27
CA HIS A 118 -2.17 6.14 -10.84
C HIS A 118 -1.63 6.35 -9.43
N HIS A 119 -2.07 5.54 -8.47
CA HIS A 119 -1.66 5.64 -7.08
C HIS A 119 -1.80 4.30 -6.35
N VAL A 120 -1.23 4.22 -5.16
CA VAL A 120 -1.45 3.13 -4.20
C VAL A 120 -2.07 3.70 -2.94
N CYS A 121 -2.95 2.95 -2.30
CA CYS A 121 -3.59 3.34 -1.05
C CYS A 121 -3.20 2.38 0.07
N ILE A 122 -2.66 2.93 1.16
CA ILE A 122 -2.19 2.17 2.32
C ILE A 122 -2.96 2.64 3.55
N GLU A 123 -3.41 1.69 4.36
CA GLU A 123 -4.15 2.01 5.57
C GLU A 123 -3.24 2.54 6.67
N VAL A 124 -3.75 3.43 7.50
CA VAL A 124 -3.11 3.89 8.74
C VAL A 124 -4.09 3.80 9.90
N ASP A 125 -3.58 3.47 11.09
CA ASP A 125 -4.41 3.31 12.30
C ASP A 125 -5.03 4.62 12.80
N ASN A 126 -4.34 5.76 12.61
CA ASN A 126 -4.84 7.09 12.95
C ASN A 126 -4.36 8.13 11.94
N ILE A 127 -5.26 8.52 11.03
CA ILE A 127 -4.97 9.47 9.95
C ILE A 127 -4.60 10.86 10.47
N ASN A 128 -5.19 11.31 11.60
CA ASN A 128 -4.90 12.63 12.15
C ASN A 128 -3.49 12.68 12.74
N ALA A 129 -3.09 11.64 13.48
CA ALA A 129 -1.73 11.50 14.00
C ALA A 129 -0.72 11.40 12.85
N ALA A 130 -1.04 10.66 11.78
CA ALA A 130 -0.21 10.57 10.58
C ALA A 130 -0.02 11.92 9.91
N VAL A 131 -1.09 12.68 9.70
CA VAL A 131 -1.03 14.02 9.08
C VAL A 131 -0.17 14.99 9.90
N MET A 132 -0.31 14.99 11.23
CA MET A 132 0.48 15.84 12.12
C MET A 132 1.99 15.49 12.08
N ASP A 133 2.32 14.22 12.23
CA ASP A 133 3.71 13.74 12.20
C ASP A 133 4.37 13.98 10.83
N LEU A 134 3.65 13.77 9.73
CA LEU A 134 4.14 14.07 8.38
C LEU A 134 4.39 15.57 8.17
N LYS A 135 3.57 16.44 8.77
CA LYS A 135 3.75 17.89 8.74
C LYS A 135 5.01 18.31 9.51
N GLU A 136 5.24 17.77 10.70
CA GLU A 136 6.45 18.03 11.50
C GLU A 136 7.72 17.57 10.76
N LYS A 137 7.64 16.42 10.08
CA LYS A 137 8.70 15.87 9.23
C LYS A 137 8.87 16.59 7.88
N LYS A 138 8.04 17.60 7.60
CA LYS A 138 8.06 18.40 6.35
C LYS A 138 7.90 17.55 5.07
N ILE A 139 7.13 16.47 5.14
CA ILE A 139 6.79 15.64 3.98
C ILE A 139 5.72 16.35 3.15
N ARG A 140 5.91 16.42 1.83
CA ARG A 140 4.96 17.07 0.92
C ARG A 140 3.68 16.25 0.80
N ARG A 141 2.56 16.93 1.00
CA ARG A 141 1.20 16.42 0.89
C ARG A 141 0.47 17.22 -0.18
N LEU A 142 -0.53 16.64 -0.84
CA LEU A 142 -1.32 17.34 -1.86
C LEU A 142 -2.41 18.25 -1.27
N SER A 143 -2.77 18.04 -0.01
CA SER A 143 -3.60 18.94 0.79
C SER A 143 -3.01 19.14 2.19
N GLU A 144 -3.45 20.19 2.88
CA GLU A 144 -3.00 20.44 4.26
C GLU A 144 -3.67 19.52 5.27
N GLU A 145 -4.94 19.19 5.03
CA GLU A 145 -5.77 18.35 5.90
C GLU A 145 -6.26 17.12 5.12
N ALA A 146 -6.60 16.07 5.86
CA ALA A 146 -7.26 14.89 5.31
C ALA A 146 -8.67 15.25 4.83
N LYS A 147 -9.08 14.66 3.71
CA LYS A 147 -10.43 14.83 3.13
C LYS A 147 -11.15 13.50 3.12
N ILE A 148 -12.47 13.49 3.03
CA ILE A 148 -13.21 12.23 2.88
C ILE A 148 -12.92 11.65 1.50
N GLY A 149 -12.40 10.42 1.45
CA GLY A 149 -12.09 9.67 0.23
C GLY A 149 -13.31 8.90 -0.32
N ALA A 150 -13.09 8.08 -1.35
CA ALA A 150 -14.16 7.36 -2.04
C ALA A 150 -14.86 6.30 -1.17
N HIS A 151 -14.19 5.82 -0.11
CA HIS A 151 -14.75 4.87 0.86
C HIS A 151 -15.47 5.53 2.05
N GLY A 152 -15.68 6.86 2.02
CA GLY A 152 -16.30 7.58 3.13
C GLY A 152 -15.41 7.73 4.36
N LYS A 153 -14.11 7.43 4.23
CA LYS A 153 -13.10 7.57 5.29
C LYS A 153 -12.15 8.74 5.00
N PRO A 154 -11.50 9.33 6.01
CA PRO A 154 -10.51 10.37 5.77
C PRO A 154 -9.25 9.80 5.08
N VAL A 155 -8.76 10.54 4.09
CA VAL A 155 -7.58 10.22 3.28
C VAL A 155 -6.66 11.43 3.11
N ILE A 156 -5.37 11.19 2.92
CA ILE A 156 -4.38 12.20 2.53
C ILE A 156 -3.45 11.65 1.43
N PHE A 157 -3.13 12.48 0.45
CA PHE A 157 -2.19 12.11 -0.62
C PHE A 157 -0.81 12.69 -0.37
N LEU A 158 0.23 11.86 -0.48
CA LEU A 158 1.64 12.23 -0.40
C LEU A 158 2.20 12.50 -1.80
N HIS A 159 3.03 13.54 -1.90
CA HIS A 159 3.58 13.94 -3.20
C HIS A 159 4.59 12.89 -3.72
N PRO A 160 4.52 12.45 -4.99
CA PRO A 160 5.39 11.40 -5.52
C PRO A 160 6.90 11.64 -5.37
N LYS A 161 7.31 12.92 -5.41
CA LYS A 161 8.70 13.33 -5.18
C LYS A 161 9.27 12.94 -3.81
N ASP A 162 8.44 12.65 -2.82
CA ASP A 162 8.87 12.13 -1.51
C ASP A 162 8.64 10.62 -1.36
N CYS A 163 8.02 9.98 -2.35
CA CYS A 163 7.58 8.58 -2.29
C CYS A 163 8.20 7.72 -3.41
N GLY A 164 9.39 8.07 -3.89
CA GLY A 164 10.08 7.30 -4.93
C GLY A 164 9.38 7.32 -6.30
N GLY A 165 8.59 8.35 -6.60
CA GLY A 165 7.89 8.51 -7.88
C GLY A 165 6.45 7.98 -7.89
N VAL A 166 5.97 7.38 -6.82
CA VAL A 166 4.59 6.86 -6.70
C VAL A 166 3.72 7.84 -5.93
N LEU A 167 2.50 8.11 -6.42
CA LEU A 167 1.49 8.81 -5.63
C LEU A 167 0.95 7.84 -4.56
N VAL A 168 1.11 8.20 -3.29
CA VAL A 168 0.66 7.39 -2.15
C VAL A 168 -0.52 8.07 -1.48
N GLU A 169 -1.63 7.35 -1.36
CA GLU A 169 -2.76 7.69 -0.51
C GLU A 169 -2.60 6.97 0.83
N LEU A 170 -2.79 7.70 1.93
CA LEU A 170 -3.02 7.11 3.24
C LEU A 170 -4.50 7.24 3.59
N GLU A 171 -5.14 6.13 3.92
CA GLU A 171 -6.56 6.05 4.29
C GLU A 171 -6.68 5.56 5.74
N GLN A 172 -7.62 6.12 6.50
CA GLN A 172 -7.96 5.58 7.82
C GLN A 172 -8.40 4.11 7.73
N ALA A 173 -7.75 3.22 8.50
CA ALA A 173 -8.06 1.79 8.58
C ALA A 173 -9.52 1.53 9.00
#